data_AF-A0A3M5VJV4-F1
#
_entry.id   AF-A0A3M5VJV4-F1
#
_cell.length_a   1.000
_cell.length_b   1.000
_cell.length_c   1.000
_cell.angle_alpha   90.00
_cell.angle_beta   90.00
_cell.angle_gamma   90.00
#
_symmetry.space_group_name_H-M   'P 1'
#
loop_
_entity.id
_entity.type
_entity.pdbx_description
1 polymer ?
#
loop_
_entity_poly.entity_id
_entity_poly.type
_entity_poly.pdbx_seq_one_letter_code
_entity_poly.pdbx_strand_id
1 'polypeptide(L)'
;MDVLALIKEQDEGFSYRRSCREGVCGSDGMNINGKNGLACITPLSAVVKGNKLIVRPLPGLPVIRDLVVDMSIFYKQYEKVKPFLQNDTPAPAIERLQ
;
A
#
# COMPACT_ATOMS: atom_id res chain seq x y z
N MET A 1 -7.44 -4.74 -9.07
CA MET A 1 -7.67 -5.42 -7.77
C MET A 1 -8.55 -6.64 -7.92
N ASP A 2 -9.59 -6.60 -8.76
CA ASP A 2 -10.55 -7.69 -8.91
C ASP A 2 -9.92 -9.01 -9.34
N VAL A 3 -8.90 -8.97 -10.21
CA VAL A 3 -8.11 -10.17 -10.57
C VAL A 3 -7.45 -10.83 -9.36
N LEU A 4 -6.93 -10.05 -8.41
CA LEU A 4 -6.31 -10.60 -7.19
C LEU A 4 -7.37 -11.21 -6.25
N ALA A 5 -8.60 -10.68 -6.28
CA ALA A 5 -9.73 -11.27 -5.55
C ALA A 5 -10.14 -12.61 -6.18
N LEU A 6 -10.24 -12.68 -7.51
CA LEU A 6 -10.54 -13.90 -8.25
C LEU A 6 -9.48 -14.99 -8.03
N ILE A 7 -8.20 -14.62 -7.96
CA ILE A 7 -7.11 -15.56 -7.62
C ILE A 7 -7.31 -16.09 -6.19
N LYS A 8 -7.63 -15.23 -5.22
CA LYS A 8 -7.86 -15.62 -3.82
C LYS A 8 -9.06 -16.55 -3.63
N GLU A 9 -10.09 -16.39 -4.46
CA GLU A 9 -11.26 -17.28 -4.47
C GLU A 9 -10.92 -18.69 -4.98
N GLN A 10 -9.93 -18.80 -5.88
CA GLN A 10 -9.45 -20.08 -6.41
C GLN A 10 -8.33 -20.70 -5.56
N ASP A 11 -7.52 -19.88 -4.92
CA ASP A 11 -6.41 -20.29 -4.05
C ASP A 11 -6.50 -19.56 -2.71
N GLU A 12 -6.97 -20.27 -1.68
CA GLU A 12 -7.08 -19.70 -0.36
C GLU A 12 -5.73 -19.35 0.28
N GLY A 13 -4.63 -19.95 -0.19
CA GLY A 13 -3.28 -19.70 0.28
C GLY A 13 -2.69 -18.38 -0.20
N PHE A 14 -3.21 -17.79 -1.26
CA PHE A 14 -2.71 -16.53 -1.81
C PHE A 14 -2.96 -15.35 -0.86
N SER A 15 -1.95 -14.50 -0.63
CA SER A 15 -2.03 -13.37 0.30
C SER A 15 -1.66 -12.02 -0.33
N TYR A 16 -2.47 -11.00 -0.06
CA TYR A 16 -2.19 -9.60 -0.40
C TYR A 16 -2.98 -8.67 0.54
N ARG A 17 -2.54 -7.42 0.67
CA ARG A 17 -3.25 -6.40 1.47
C ARG A 17 -4.27 -5.65 0.61
N ARG A 18 -5.44 -5.35 1.19
CA ARG A 18 -6.49 -4.49 0.61
C ARG A 18 -7.36 -3.91 1.71
N SER A 19 -7.96 -2.74 1.47
CA SER A 19 -8.98 -2.15 2.38
C SER A 19 -9.99 -1.30 1.61
N CYS A 20 -9.73 0.01 1.39
CA CYS A 20 -10.72 0.97 0.86
C CYS A 20 -11.20 0.72 -0.58
N ARG A 21 -10.36 0.10 -1.42
CA ARG A 21 -10.61 -0.12 -2.88
C ARG A 21 -10.75 1.14 -3.75
N GLU A 22 -10.46 2.32 -3.24
CA GLU A 22 -10.63 3.60 -3.93
C GLU A 22 -9.35 4.46 -3.97
N GLY A 23 -8.20 3.87 -3.61
CA GLY A 23 -6.91 4.53 -3.70
C GLY A 23 -6.58 5.47 -2.53
N VAL A 24 -7.35 5.44 -1.45
CA VAL A 24 -7.16 6.34 -0.29
C VAL A 24 -6.24 5.75 0.78
N CYS A 25 -6.42 4.48 1.16
CA CYS A 25 -5.70 3.89 2.29
C CYS A 25 -4.23 3.50 2.01
N GLY A 26 -3.84 3.37 0.73
CA GLY A 26 -2.50 2.93 0.33
C GLY A 26 -2.14 1.46 0.61
N SER A 27 -3.04 0.65 1.15
CA SER A 27 -2.75 -0.72 1.61
C SER A 27 -2.28 -1.69 0.52
N ASP A 28 -2.76 -1.52 -0.71
CA ASP A 28 -2.56 -2.45 -1.84
C ASP A 28 -1.50 -1.94 -2.84
N GLY A 29 -0.47 -1.27 -2.32
CA GLY A 29 0.72 -0.90 -3.07
C GLY A 29 1.54 -2.12 -3.48
N MET A 30 1.85 -2.24 -4.77
CA MET A 30 2.65 -3.33 -5.33
C MET A 30 3.31 -2.91 -6.65
N ASN A 31 4.20 -3.76 -7.17
CA ASN A 31 4.80 -3.55 -8.49
C ASN A 31 3.96 -4.26 -9.56
N ILE A 32 3.43 -3.48 -10.50
CA ILE A 32 2.52 -3.94 -11.57
C ILE A 32 3.21 -3.70 -12.91
N ASN A 33 3.62 -4.78 -13.57
CA ASN A 33 4.38 -4.77 -14.82
C ASN A 33 5.61 -3.85 -14.80
N GLY A 34 6.35 -3.87 -13.68
CA GLY A 34 7.59 -3.12 -13.51
C GLY A 34 7.40 -1.74 -12.87
N LYS A 35 6.17 -1.23 -12.75
CA LYS A 35 5.88 0.08 -12.16
C LYS A 35 5.13 -0.07 -10.83
N ASN A 36 5.54 0.68 -9.79
CA ASN A 36 4.82 0.70 -8.52
C ASN A 36 3.49 1.44 -8.68
N GLY A 37 2.43 0.91 -8.06
CA GLY A 37 1.10 1.50 -8.09
C GLY A 37 0.15 0.83 -7.10
N LEU A 38 -1.06 1.36 -6.98
CA LEU A 38 -2.13 0.81 -6.16
C LEU A 38 -3.01 -0.11 -7.00
N ALA A 39 -3.19 -1.36 -6.57
CA ALA A 39 -3.94 -2.35 -7.35
C ALA A 39 -5.41 -1.98 -7.56
N CYS A 40 -6.04 -1.26 -6.63
CA CYS A 40 -7.45 -0.88 -6.66
C CYS A 40 -7.80 0.15 -7.74
N ILE A 41 -6.87 1.04 -8.06
CA ILE A 41 -7.08 2.10 -9.06
C ILE A 41 -6.26 1.90 -10.34
N THR A 42 -5.59 0.75 -10.49
CA THR A 42 -4.83 0.42 -11.69
C THR A 42 -5.69 -0.46 -12.63
N PRO A 43 -6.24 0.09 -13.72
CA PRO A 43 -7.05 -0.69 -14.65
C PRO A 43 -6.18 -1.65 -15.47
N LEU A 44 -6.66 -2.86 -15.70
CA LEU A 44 -5.94 -3.87 -16.47
C LEU A 44 -5.60 -3.41 -17.89
N SER A 45 -6.51 -2.67 -18.53
CA SER A 45 -6.33 -2.12 -19.87
C SER A 45 -5.11 -1.22 -20.00
N ALA A 46 -4.67 -0.58 -18.90
CA ALA A 46 -3.51 0.29 -18.89
C ALA A 46 -2.18 -0.46 -18.68
N VAL A 47 -2.22 -1.65 -18.07
CA VAL A 47 -0.99 -2.33 -17.63
C VAL A 47 -0.72 -3.65 -18.33
N VAL A 48 -1.73 -4.38 -18.80
CA VAL A 48 -1.54 -5.70 -19.44
C VAL A 48 -0.80 -5.55 -20.76
N LYS A 49 0.25 -6.36 -20.97
CA LYS A 49 1.06 -6.36 -22.20
C LYS A 49 1.19 -7.78 -22.72
N GLY A 50 0.90 -7.99 -24.01
CA GLY A 50 0.99 -9.32 -24.63
C GLY A 50 0.19 -10.39 -23.90
N ASN A 51 -1.02 -10.03 -23.44
CA ASN A 51 -1.90 -10.88 -22.62
C ASN A 51 -1.24 -11.38 -21.31
N LYS A 52 -0.26 -10.65 -20.78
CA LYS A 52 0.47 -10.99 -19.57
C LYS A 52 0.44 -9.84 -18.56
N LEU A 53 0.11 -10.19 -17.32
CA LEU A 53 0.21 -9.32 -16.16
C LEU A 53 1.24 -9.92 -15.20
N ILE A 54 2.26 -9.15 -14.86
CA ILE A 54 3.26 -9.54 -13.87
C ILE A 54 3.07 -8.64 -12.64
N VAL A 55 2.79 -9.26 -11.51
CA VAL A 55 2.64 -8.58 -10.22
C VAL A 55 3.75 -9.05 -9.30
N ARG A 56 4.41 -8.12 -8.62
CA ARG A 56 5.45 -8.40 -7.62
C ARG A 56 5.23 -7.55 -6.38
N PRO A 57 5.78 -7.95 -5.22
CA PRO A 57 5.80 -7.12 -4.03
C PRO A 57 6.50 -5.77 -4.29
N LEU A 58 6.30 -4.80 -3.40
CA LEU A 58 7.04 -3.54 -3.48
C LEU A 58 8.55 -3.80 -3.39
N PRO A 59 9.36 -3.23 -4.30
CA PRO A 59 10.80 -3.44 -4.30
C PRO A 59 11.46 -2.78 -3.08
N GLY A 60 12.51 -3.41 -2.57
CA GLY A 60 13.32 -2.87 -1.46
C GLY A 60 12.76 -3.14 -0.06
N LEU A 61 11.59 -3.75 0.06
CA LEU A 61 11.01 -4.16 1.35
C LEU A 61 11.03 -5.69 1.50
N PRO A 62 11.30 -6.22 2.71
CA PRO A 62 11.23 -7.66 2.96
C PRO A 62 9.83 -8.22 2.68
N VAL A 63 9.77 -9.36 1.99
CA VAL A 63 8.50 -10.05 1.72
C VAL A 63 8.16 -10.94 2.92
N ILE A 64 6.97 -10.76 3.49
CA ILE A 64 6.45 -11.62 4.56
C ILE A 64 5.82 -12.87 3.95
N ARG A 65 4.91 -12.67 3.00
CA ARG A 65 4.20 -13.75 2.26
C ARG A 65 3.60 -13.18 0.98
N ASP A 66 3.79 -13.87 -0.14
CA ASP A 66 3.22 -13.51 -1.44
C ASP A 66 3.43 -12.03 -1.80
N LEU A 67 2.37 -11.22 -1.85
CA LEU A 67 2.44 -9.77 -2.15
C LEU A 67 2.47 -8.87 -0.90
N VAL A 68 2.56 -9.47 0.30
CA VAL A 68 2.60 -8.74 1.56
C VAL A 68 4.06 -8.48 1.96
N VAL A 69 4.40 -7.19 2.06
CA VAL A 69 5.73 -6.73 2.51
C VAL A 69 5.72 -6.23 3.94
N ASP A 70 6.88 -6.28 4.60
CA ASP A 70 7.10 -5.62 5.88
C ASP A 70 7.32 -4.10 5.67
N MET A 71 6.42 -3.30 6.24
CA MET A 71 6.46 -1.83 6.18
C MET A 71 7.19 -1.21 7.39
N SER A 72 7.72 -2.02 8.31
CA SER A 72 8.35 -1.55 9.55
C SER A 72 9.47 -0.53 9.28
N ILE A 73 10.29 -0.76 8.25
CA ILE A 73 11.37 0.16 7.87
C ILE A 73 10.81 1.50 7.40
N PHE A 74 9.75 1.48 6.58
CA PHE A 74 9.10 2.69 6.09
C PHE A 74 8.54 3.55 7.24
N TYR A 75 7.81 2.94 8.18
CA TYR A 75 7.23 3.66 9.31
C TYR A 75 8.29 4.19 10.28
N LYS A 76 9.36 3.42 10.54
CA LYS A 76 10.50 3.92 11.34
C LYS A 76 11.13 5.19 10.76
N GLN A 77 11.20 5.29 9.42
CA GLN A 77 11.71 6.50 8.77
C GLN A 77 10.73 7.67 8.86
N TYR A 78 9.43 7.41 8.76
CA TYR A 78 8.39 8.40 8.96
C TYR A 78 8.38 8.96 10.39
N GLU A 79 8.53 8.11 11.41
CA GLU A 79 8.58 8.55 12.81
C GLU A 79 9.79 9.43 13.13
N LYS A 80 10.94 9.19 12.47
CA LYS A 80 12.17 9.98 12.67
C LYS A 80 11.99 11.47 12.38
N VAL A 81 11.10 11.83 11.45
CA VAL A 81 10.85 13.25 11.12
C VAL A 81 9.86 13.91 12.08
N LYS A 82 9.36 13.19 13.09
CA LYS A 82 8.37 13.67 14.06
C LYS A 82 7.19 14.37 13.37
N PRO A 83 6.39 13.63 12.57
CA PRO A 83 5.42 14.18 11.63
C PRO A 83 4.12 14.62 12.32
N PHE A 84 4.25 15.51 13.29
CA PHE A 84 3.19 16.07 14.09
C PHE A 84 3.55 17.51 14.44
N LEU A 85 2.52 18.30 14.78
CA LEU A 85 2.72 19.69 15.17
C LEU A 85 3.59 19.77 16.43
N GLN A 86 4.72 20.47 16.32
CA GLN A 86 5.57 20.83 17.45
C GLN A 86 5.27 22.28 17.80
N ASN A 87 4.86 22.51 19.05
CA ASN A 87 4.51 23.83 19.54
C ASN A 87 5.21 24.06 20.89
N ASP A 88 5.97 25.14 20.99
CA ASP A 88 6.74 25.49 22.19
C ASP A 88 5.88 26.07 23.32
N THR A 89 4.62 26.43 23.02
CA THR A 89 3.68 26.94 24.01
C THR A 89 2.95 25.80 24.74
N PRO A 90 2.66 25.95 26.04
CA PRO A 90 1.90 24.95 26.80
C PRO A 90 0.56 24.64 26.14
N ALA A 91 0.08 23.40 26.31
CA ALA A 91 -1.23 23.01 25.82
C ALA A 91 -2.32 23.94 26.40
N PRO A 92 -3.13 24.61 25.55
CA PRO A 92 -4.23 25.43 26.04
C PRO A 92 -5.32 24.56 26.68
N ALA A 93 -6.16 25.19 27.51
CA ALA A 93 -7.30 24.52 28.15
C ALA A 93 -8.39 24.08 27.16
N ILE A 94 -8.38 24.62 25.94
CA ILE A 94 -9.27 24.27 24.83
C ILE A 94 -8.44 23.85 23.61
N GLU A 95 -9.04 23.12 22.69
CA GLU A 95 -8.39 22.73 21.43
C GLU A 95 -7.90 23.96 20.65
N ARG A 96 -6.71 23.85 20.05
CA ARG A 96 -6.19 24.87 19.14
C ARG A 96 -6.97 24.77 17.83
N LEU A 97 -7.62 25.85 17.41
CA LEU A 97 -8.26 25.92 16.09
C LEU A 97 -7.20 25.67 15.00
N GLN A 98 -7.47 24.70 14.12
CA GLN A 98 -6.64 24.36 12.96
C GLN A 98 -6.90 25.29 11.77
#